data_AF-A0A2E7XEL8-F1
#
_entry.id   AF-A0A2E7XEL8-F1
#
_cell.length_a   1.000
_cell.length_b   1.000
_cell.length_c   1.000
_cell.angle_alpha   90.00
_cell.angle_beta   90.00
_cell.angle_gamma   90.00
#
_symmetry.space_group_name_H-M   'P 1'
#
loop_
_entity.id
_entity.type
_entity.pdbx_description
1 polymer ?
#
loop_
_entity_poly.entity_id
_entity_poly.type
_entity_poly.pdbx_seq_one_letter_code
_entity_poly.pdbx_strand_id
1 'polypeptide(L)' 'MYVFLGFDLLFGVDFYKYLERNMVAFYAASSVMVCIPVIWLYLKLTYKNIGVPWVRWTIENLVGNGLVKTSEFLNEID' A
#
# COMPACT_ATOMS: atom_id res chain seq x y z
N MET A 1 -14.22 10.43 3.87
CA MET A 1 -14.56 11.04 2.56
C MET A 1 -13.52 10.73 1.47
N TYR A 2 -12.20 10.77 1.75
CA TYR A 2 -11.16 10.54 0.73
C TYR A 2 -10.95 9.09 0.25
N VAL A 3 -11.26 8.08 1.08
CA VAL A 3 -11.00 6.66 0.74
C VAL A 3 -11.81 6.20 -0.48
N PHE A 4 -13.06 6.64 -0.59
CA PHE A 4 -13.93 6.28 -1.72
C PHE A 4 -13.48 6.92 -3.03
N LEU A 5 -12.97 8.15 -2.98
CA LEU A 5 -12.38 8.81 -4.15
C LEU A 5 -11.14 8.03 -4.64
N GLY A 6 -10.33 7.54 -3.71
CA GLY A 6 -9.18 6.69 -4.03
C GLY A 6 -9.60 5.38 -4.71
N PHE A 7 -10.71 4.77 -4.29
CA PHE A 7 -11.20 3.55 -4.93
C PHE A 7 -11.73 3.76 -6.36
N ASP A 8 -12.46 4.86 -6.58
CA ASP A 8 -12.93 5.24 -7.90
C ASP A 8 -11.75 5.47 -8.85
N LEU A 9 -10.71 6.17 -8.36
CA LEU A 9 -9.54 6.53 -9.17
C LEU A 9 -8.58 5.35 -9.42
N LEU A 10 -8.43 4.43 -8.45
CA LEU A 10 -7.49 3.30 -8.55
C LEU A 10 -8.11 2.04 -9.16
N PHE A 11 -9.42 1.82 -8.95
CA PHE A 11 -10.10 0.58 -9.32
C PHE A 11 -11.32 0.80 -10.23
N GLY A 12 -11.73 2.05 -10.48
CA GLY A 12 -12.89 2.38 -11.33
C GLY A 12 -14.23 2.00 -10.71
N VAL A 13 -14.28 1.82 -9.38
CA VAL A 13 -15.48 1.38 -8.67
C VAL A 13 -16.08 2.54 -7.87
N ASP A 14 -17.26 2.98 -8.30
CA ASP A 14 -18.04 4.01 -7.62
C ASP A 14 -18.82 3.41 -6.43
N PHE A 15 -18.17 3.44 -5.26
CA PHE A 15 -18.75 3.02 -3.99
C PHE A 15 -19.75 4.02 -3.41
N TYR A 16 -19.83 5.24 -3.94
CA TYR A 16 -20.71 6.30 -3.43
C TYR A 16 -22.20 5.94 -3.63
N LYS A 17 -22.52 5.23 -4.73
CA LYS A 17 -23.88 4.77 -5.05
C LYS A 17 -24.45 3.75 -4.07
N TYR A 18 -23.62 3.01 -3.35
CA TYR A 18 -24.06 1.93 -2.45
C TYR A 18 -24.13 2.37 -0.97
N LEU A 19 -23.85 3.64 -0.71
CA LEU A 19 -23.61 4.17 0.64
C LEU A 19 -24.89 4.32 1.48
N GLU A 20 -26.04 4.58 0.86
CA GLU A 20 -27.27 5.01 1.57
C GLU A 20 -27.87 3.99 2.54
N ARG A 21 -27.69 2.67 2.33
CA ARG A 21 -28.40 1.65 3.12
C ARG A 21 -27.53 0.89 4.13
N ASN A 22 -26.22 0.76 3.87
CA ASN A 22 -25.32 -0.09 4.65
C ASN A 22 -23.98 0.62 4.96
N MET A 23 -24.03 1.92 5.27
CA MET A 23 -22.86 2.78 5.44
C MET A 23 -21.76 2.14 6.30
N VAL A 24 -22.09 1.67 7.52
CA VAL A 24 -21.12 1.14 8.47
C VAL A 24 -20.43 -0.13 7.95
N ALA A 25 -21.20 -1.04 7.34
CA ALA A 25 -20.66 -2.29 6.80
C ALA A 25 -19.78 -2.04 5.56
N PHE A 26 -20.17 -1.11 4.68
CA PHE A 26 -19.37 -0.72 3.53
C PHE A 26 -18.08 0.01 3.93
N TYR A 27 -18.12 0.88 4.95
CA TYR A 27 -16.93 1.52 5.49
C TYR A 27 -15.97 0.51 6.11
N ALA A 28 -16.48 -0.43 6.90
CA ALA A 28 -15.66 -1.49 7.50
C ALA A 28 -15.05 -2.39 6.40
N ALA A 29 -15.85 -2.83 5.43
CA ALA A 29 -15.39 -3.69 4.35
C ALA A 29 -14.36 -3.01 3.45
N SER A 30 -14.61 -1.75 3.03
CA SER A 30 -13.66 -0.98 2.23
C SER A 30 -12.37 -0.70 2.99
N SER A 31 -12.43 -0.40 4.29
CA SER A 31 -11.24 -0.20 5.11
C SER A 31 -10.39 -1.47 5.18
N VAL A 32 -11.00 -2.63 5.46
CA VAL A 32 -10.30 -3.93 5.48
C VAL A 32 -9.71 -4.26 4.11
N MET A 33 -10.47 -4.00 3.04
CA MET A 33 -10.03 -4.21 1.67
C MET A 33 -8.81 -3.36 1.29
N VAL A 34 -8.65 -2.15 1.83
CA VAL A 34 -7.42 -1.33 1.67
C VAL A 34 -6.30 -1.80 2.59
N CYS A 35 -6.62 -2.25 3.81
CA CYS A 35 -5.62 -2.73 4.75
C CYS A 35 -4.84 -3.93 4.19
N ILE A 36 -5.50 -4.86 3.48
CA ILE A 36 -4.85 -6.05 2.91
C ILE A 36 -3.69 -5.70 1.96
N PRO A 37 -3.88 -4.94 0.87
CA PRO A 37 -2.80 -4.58 -0.04
C PRO A 37 -1.77 -3.67 0.63
N VAL A 38 -2.14 -2.81 1.58
CA VAL A 38 -1.20 -1.97 2.33
C VAL A 38 -0.29 -2.82 3.21
N ILE A 39 -0.84 -3.77 3.96
CA ILE A 39 -0.05 -4.70 4.78
C ILE A 39 0.83 -5.58 3.89
N TRP A 40 0.29 -6.06 2.77
CA TRP A 40 1.06 -6.85 1.81
C TRP A 40 2.23 -6.04 1.20
N LEU A 41 1.97 -4.79 0.81
CA LEU A 41 3.00 -3.86 0.36
C LEU A 41 4.03 -3.59 1.45
N TYR A 42 3.60 -3.37 2.70
CA TYR A 42 4.49 -3.11 3.83
C TYR A 42 5.43 -4.30 4.10
N LEU A 43 4.90 -5.53 4.06
CA LEU A 43 5.71 -6.75 4.17
C LEU A 43 6.64 -6.94 2.96
N LYS A 44 6.21 -6.58 1.75
CA LYS A 44 7.03 -6.60 0.53
C LYS A 44 8.13 -5.52 0.52
N LEU A 45 7.87 -4.35 1.10
CA LEU A 45 8.78 -3.20 1.20
C LEU A 45 9.79 -3.33 2.36
N THR A 46 9.73 -4.43 3.12
CA THR A 46 10.77 -4.75 4.11
C THR A 46 12.10 -5.03 3.44
N TYR A 47 13.20 -4.65 4.12
CA TYR A 47 14.58 -4.75 3.64
C TYR A 47 14.97 -6.12 3.08
N LYS A 48 14.38 -7.20 3.58
CA LYS A 48 14.59 -8.58 3.09
C LYS A 48 14.16 -8.81 1.65
N ASN A 49 13.23 -8.02 1.12
CA ASN A 49 12.74 -8.14 -0.26
C ASN A 49 13.31 -7.06 -1.19
N ILE A 50 14.31 -6.29 -0.74
CA ILE A 50 14.91 -5.24 -1.57
C ILE A 50 15.63 -5.78 -2.82
N GLY A 51 15.97 -7.08 -2.81
CA GLY A 51 16.47 -7.79 -4.00
C GLY A 51 15.46 -7.91 -5.14
N VAL A 52 14.18 -7.63 -4.90
CA VAL A 52 13.15 -7.64 -5.96
C VAL A 52 13.19 -6.29 -6.71
N PRO A 53 13.38 -6.27 -8.05
CA PRO A 53 13.63 -5.03 -8.80
C PRO A 53 12.55 -3.95 -8.65
N TRP A 54 11.27 -4.34 -8.64
CA TRP A 54 10.18 -3.38 -8.48
C TRP A 54 10.09 -2.81 -7.05
N VAL A 55 10.49 -3.58 -6.03
CA VAL A 55 10.52 -3.12 -4.63
C VAL A 55 11.61 -2.08 -4.47
N ARG A 56 12.81 -2.36 -4.99
CA ARG A 56 13.93 -1.41 -5.02
C ARG A 56 13.54 -0.10 -5.70
N TRP A 57 12.97 -0.18 -6.91
CA TRP A 57 12.51 1.00 -7.64
C TRP A 57 11.45 1.80 -6.87
N THR A 58 10.55 1.12 -6.15
CA THR A 58 9.50 1.78 -5.35
C THR A 58 10.09 2.50 -4.13
N ILE A 59 11.05 1.90 -3.42
CA ILE A 59 11.73 2.51 -2.27
C ILE A 59 12.61 3.69 -2.74
N GLU A 60 13.33 3.52 -3.86
CA GLU A 60 14.13 4.59 -4.48
C GLU A 60 13.26 5.80 -4.85
N ASN A 61 12.07 5.59 -5.44
CA ASN A 61 11.18 6.68 -5.84
C ASN A 61 10.37 7.31 -4.70
N LEU A 62 9.91 6.52 -3.72
CA LEU A 62 9.10 7.04 -2.61
C LEU A 62 9.94 7.70 -1.53
N VAL A 63 11.12 7.13 -1.21
CA VAL A 63 11.87 7.49 0.00
C VAL A 63 13.31 7.90 -0.29
N GLY A 64 13.79 7.71 -1.52
CA GLY A 64 15.12 8.15 -1.97
C GLY A 64 16.24 7.14 -1.69
N ASN A 65 17.38 7.34 -2.37
CA ASN A 65 18.53 6.44 -2.34
C ASN A 65 19.15 6.21 -0.96
N GLY A 66 18.89 7.09 0.02
CA GLY A 66 19.45 6.99 1.37
C GLY A 66 18.95 5.74 2.11
N LEU A 67 17.65 5.46 2.06
CA LEU A 67 17.06 4.30 2.74
C LEU A 67 17.28 2.99 2.01
N VAL A 68 17.51 3.04 0.70
CA VAL A 68 17.93 1.87 -0.09
C VAL A 68 19.30 1.41 0.37
N LYS A 69 20.25 2.34 0.55
CA LYS A 69 21.56 2.03 1.11
C LYS A 69 21.49 1.52 2.55
N THR A 70 20.65 2.11 3.40
CA THR A 70 20.45 1.63 4.78
C THR A 70 19.84 0.24 4.80
N SER A 71 18.90 -0.03 3.90
CA SER A 71 18.27 -1.33 3.77
C SER A 71 19.20 -2.39 3.19
N GLU A 72 20.05 -2.05 2.22
CA GLU A 72 21.10 -2.93 1.70
C GLU A 72 22.13 -3.23 2.80
N PHE A 73 22.57 -2.21 3.54
CA PHE A 73 23.49 -2.36 4.67
C PHE A 73 22.91 -3.26 5.78
N LEU A 74 21.66 -3.05 6.18
CA LEU A 74 20.99 -3.91 7.17
C LEU A 74 20.86 -5.37 6.70
N ASN A 75 20.73 -5.59 5.39
CA ASN A 75 20.63 -6.93 4.81
C ASN A 75 22.00 -7.63 4.69
N GLU A 76 23.12 -6.89 4.66
CA GLU A 76 24.47 -7.46 4.72
C GLU A 76 24.91 -7.85 6.14
N ILE A 77 24.28 -7.29 7.18
CA ILE A 77 24.63 -7.53 8.59
C ILE A 77 23.80 -8.67 9.23
N ASP A 78 22.66 -9.03 8.63
CA ASP A 78 21.79 -10.16 9.03
C ASP A 78 22.33 -11.48 8.44
#